data_AF-A0AAD5R7J9-F1
#
_entry.id   AF-A0AAD5R7J9-F1
#
_cell.length_a   1.000
_cell.length_b   1.000
_cell.length_c   1.000
_cell.angle_alpha   90.00
_cell.angle_beta   90.00
_cell.angle_gamma   90.00
#
_symmetry.space_group_name_H-M   'P 1'
#
loop_
_entity.id
_entity.type
_entity.pdbx_description
1 polymer ?
#
loop_
_entity_poly.entity_id
_entity_poly.type
_entity_poly.pdbx_seq_one_letter_code
_entity_poly.pdbx_strand_id
1 'polypeptide(L)' 'MHTNAEGEFELFGQEDEVGSIEPFVRFTHNCMVSKPGCQRIGDYDVPHNKIGDVYDMTYVALDIKVHGESEKC' A
#
# COMPACT_ATOMS: atom_id res chain seq x y z
N MET A 1 -5.08 -5.20 -8.42
CA MET A 1 -6.29 -4.38 -8.20
C MET A 1 -5.95 -2.92 -8.48
N HIS A 2 -6.95 -2.06 -8.68
CA HIS A 2 -6.77 -0.61 -8.75
C HIS A 2 -7.79 0.05 -7.83
N THR A 3 -7.45 1.23 -7.32
CA THR A 3 -8.42 2.12 -6.67
C THR A 3 -9.54 2.48 -7.64
N ASN A 4 -10.70 2.90 -7.13
CA ASN A 4 -11.74 3.49 -7.96
C ASN A 4 -11.35 4.93 -8.40
N ALA A 5 -12.26 5.59 -9.12
CA ALA A 5 -12.04 6.96 -9.62
C ALA A 5 -11.90 8.01 -8.51
N GLU A 6 -12.39 7.72 -7.30
CA GLU A 6 -12.32 8.59 -6.12
C GLU A 6 -11.10 8.27 -5.24
N GLY A 7 -10.32 7.24 -5.60
CA GLY A 7 -9.13 6.81 -4.85
C GLY A 7 -9.42 5.79 -3.75
N GLU A 8 -10.65 5.33 -3.59
CA GLU A 8 -11.02 4.32 -2.60
C GLU A 8 -10.55 2.93 -3.02
N PHE A 9 -10.25 2.09 -2.03
CA PHE A 9 -9.88 0.70 -2.22
C PHE A 9 -10.34 -0.15 -1.03
N GLU A 10 -10.57 -1.43 -1.30
CA GLU A 10 -10.79 -2.45 -0.29
C GLU A 10 -9.96 -3.68 -0.68
N LEU A 11 -9.30 -4.28 0.31
CA LEU A 11 -8.42 -5.43 0.14
C LEU A 11 -8.83 -6.53 1.10
N PHE A 12 -8.82 -7.76 0.61
CA PHE A 12 -8.98 -8.94 1.43
C PHE A 12 -7.86 -9.94 1.10
N GLY A 13 -7.25 -10.50 2.15
CA GLY A 13 -6.21 -11.51 2.06
C GLY A 13 -6.41 -12.58 3.13
N GLN A 14 -5.81 -13.75 2.92
CA GLN A 14 -5.80 -14.86 3.86
C GLN A 14 -4.39 -15.45 3.92
N GLU A 15 -4.10 -16.14 5.02
CA GLU A 15 -2.84 -16.80 5.34
C GLU A 15 -3.11 -18.26 5.73
N ASP A 16 -2.14 -19.15 5.48
CA ASP A 16 -2.13 -20.57 5.91
C ASP A 16 -0.75 -20.96 6.48
N GLU A 17 -0.01 -19.96 6.96
CA GLU A 17 1.29 -20.10 7.56
C GLU A 17 1.18 -20.71 8.97
N VAL A 18 2.13 -21.58 9.33
CA VAL A 18 2.18 -22.21 10.67
C VAL A 18 2.52 -21.18 11.77
N GLY A 19 3.07 -20.01 11.39
CA GLY A 19 3.46 -18.93 12.30
C GLY A 19 2.82 -17.60 11.92
N SER A 20 3.16 -16.54 12.67
CA SER A 20 2.63 -15.19 12.42
C SER A 20 3.12 -14.59 11.11
N ILE A 21 2.22 -13.94 10.36
CA ILE A 21 2.57 -13.12 9.20
C ILE A 21 2.94 -11.68 9.55
N GLU A 22 3.58 -11.02 8.59
CA GLU A 22 3.90 -9.59 8.61
C GLU A 22 3.27 -8.93 7.38
N PRO A 23 1.96 -8.60 7.40
CA PRO A 23 1.27 -8.10 6.22
C PRO A 23 1.58 -6.63 5.95
N PHE A 24 1.64 -6.26 4.67
CA PHE A 24 1.78 -4.88 4.23
C PHE A 24 0.96 -4.63 2.95
N VAL A 25 0.56 -3.38 2.73
CA VAL A 25 -0.08 -2.92 1.50
C VAL A 25 0.97 -2.19 0.65
N ARG A 26 1.21 -2.68 -0.56
CA ARG A 26 2.10 -2.03 -1.54
C ARG A 26 1.31 -1.14 -2.47
N PHE A 27 1.55 0.17 -2.40
CA PHE A 27 1.03 1.11 -3.38
C PHE A 27 2.06 1.30 -4.50
N THR A 28 1.58 1.22 -5.75
CA THR A 28 2.37 1.54 -6.95
C THR A 28 1.61 2.60 -7.74
N HIS A 29 2.16 3.79 -7.85
CA HIS A 29 1.48 4.96 -8.40
C HIS A 29 2.46 5.86 -9.17
N ASN A 30 1.95 6.86 -9.87
CA ASN A 30 2.75 7.80 -10.68
C ASN A 30 2.68 9.25 -10.18
N CYS A 31 2.18 9.48 -8.96
CA CYS A 31 2.13 10.82 -8.37
C CYS A 31 3.55 11.32 -8.09
N MET A 32 3.85 12.55 -8.55
CA MET A 32 5.15 13.21 -8.32
C MET A 32 6.38 12.36 -8.68
N VAL A 33 6.30 11.61 -9.79
CA VAL A 33 7.46 10.89 -10.33
C VAL A 33 8.40 11.81 -11.10
N SER A 34 9.68 11.45 -11.19
CA SER A 34 10.72 12.27 -11.81
C SER A 34 10.50 12.50 -13.32
N LYS A 35 9.95 11.52 -14.04
CA LYS A 35 9.66 11.59 -15.47
C LYS A 35 8.46 10.69 -15.86
N PRO A 36 7.81 10.97 -17.00
CA PRO A 36 6.78 10.09 -17.54
C PRO A 36 7.29 8.66 -17.72
N GLY A 37 6.44 7.69 -17.36
CA GLY A 37 6.75 6.26 -17.45
C GLY A 37 7.38 5.66 -16.20
N CYS A 38 7.76 6.48 -15.21
CA CYS A 38 8.19 5.98 -13.90
C CYS A 38 6.99 5.71 -12.97
N GLN A 39 7.23 4.89 -11.94
CA GLN A 39 6.29 4.62 -10.86
C GLN A 39 7.01 4.72 -9.52
N ARG A 40 6.34 5.30 -8.53
CA ARG A 40 6.71 5.22 -7.11
C ARG A 40 6.06 4.02 -6.46
N ILE A 41 6.84 3.33 -5.63
CA ILE A 41 6.45 2.11 -4.94
C ILE A 41 6.73 2.31 -3.45
N GLY A 42 5.71 2.13 -2.62
CA GLY A 42 5.79 2.23 -1.16
C GLY A 42 5.03 1.11 -0.47
N ASP A 43 5.60 0.60 0.61
CA ASP A 43 5.03 -0.45 1.45
C ASP A 43 4.53 0.15 2.77
N TYR A 44 3.31 -0.23 3.17
CA TYR A 44 2.64 0.26 4.36
C TYR A 44 2.25 -0.93 5.22
N ASP A 45 2.88 -1.06 6.38
CA ASP A 45 2.66 -2.19 7.27
C ASP A 45 1.22 -2.20 7.81
N VAL A 46 0.62 -3.38 7.83
CA VAL A 46 -0.65 -3.64 8.49
C VAL A 46 -0.34 -4.01 9.94
N PRO A 47 -0.88 -3.27 10.92
CA PRO A 47 -0.64 -3.56 12.34
C PRO A 47 -1.03 -5.00 12.69
N HIS A 48 -0.19 -5.69 13.45
CA HIS A 48 -0.43 -7.08 13.86
C HIS A 48 -1.76 -7.27 14.59
N ASN A 49 -2.15 -6.29 15.41
CA ASN A 49 -3.41 -6.30 16.13
C ASN A 49 -4.64 -6.08 15.23
N LYS A 50 -4.44 -5.94 13.92
CA LYS A 50 -5.48 -5.85 12.89
C LYS A 50 -5.56 -7.08 11.99
N ILE A 51 -4.70 -8.07 12.18
CA ILE A 51 -4.79 -9.35 11.48
C ILE A 51 -6.06 -10.07 11.94
N GLY A 52 -6.91 -10.45 10.98
CA GLY A 52 -8.22 -11.05 11.25
C GLY A 52 -9.35 -10.07 11.57
N ASP A 53 -9.09 -8.76 11.49
CA ASP A 53 -10.08 -7.68 11.67
C ASP A 53 -10.05 -6.74 10.45
N VAL A 54 -10.95 -5.76 10.42
CA VAL A 54 -10.92 -4.67 9.44
C VAL A 54 -9.91 -3.61 9.89
N TYR A 55 -8.93 -3.33 9.03
CA TYR A 55 -8.03 -2.20 9.18
C TYR A 55 -8.45 -1.04 8.27
N ASP A 56 -9.08 -0.02 8.88
CA ASP A 56 -9.36 1.24 8.20
C ASP A 56 -8.10 2.11 8.17
N MET A 57 -7.50 2.25 6.98
CA MET A 57 -6.32 3.09 6.77
C MET A 57 -6.64 4.59 6.71
N THR A 58 -7.92 4.98 6.75
CA THR A 58 -8.43 6.34 6.58
C THR A 58 -8.07 6.94 5.22
N TYR A 59 -6.91 7.59 5.10
CA TYR A 59 -6.36 8.09 3.85
C TYR A 59 -4.85 7.84 3.77
N VAL A 60 -4.36 7.59 2.56
CA VAL A 60 -2.92 7.43 2.28
C VAL A 60 -2.50 8.55 1.33
N ALA A 61 -1.68 9.48 1.82
CA ALA A 61 -1.21 10.63 1.06
C ALA A 61 -0.05 10.25 0.12
N LEU A 62 -0.36 10.00 -1.16
CA LEU A 62 0.61 9.57 -2.18
C LEU A 62 1.42 10.72 -2.80
N ASP A 63 1.11 11.96 -2.44
CA ASP A 63 1.78 13.17 -2.89
C ASP A 63 2.97 13.55 -2.00
N ILE A 64 3.10 12.96 -0.82
CA ILE A 64 4.25 13.17 0.07
C ILE A 64 5.23 12.01 -0.11
N LYS A 65 6.53 12.29 -0.15
CA LYS A 65 7.56 11.24 -0.18
C LYS A 65 7.80 10.73 1.24
N VAL A 66 7.47 9.48 1.50
CA VAL A 66 7.67 8.82 2.80
C VAL A 66 8.94 7.98 2.80
N HIS A 67 9.43 7.62 3.99
CA HIS A 67 10.60 6.77 4.13
C HIS A 67 10.34 5.41 3.47
N GLY A 68 11.31 4.92 2.69
CA GLY A 68 11.30 3.55 2.14
C GLY A 68 10.70 3.47 0.74
N GLU A 69 10.07 4.54 0.27
CA GLU A 69 9.61 4.59 -1.10
C GLU A 69 10.78 4.59 -2.10
N SER A 70 10.58 3.84 -3.18
CA SER A 70 11.48 3.79 -4.32
C SER A 70 10.77 4.28 -5.57
N GLU A 71 11.53 4.81 -6.51
CA GLU A 71 11.04 5.10 -7.85
C GLU A 71 11.65 4.10 -8.83
N LYS A 72 10.80 3.51 -9.67
CA LYS A 72 11.20 2.59 -10.72
C LYS A 72 10.83 3.17 -12.09
N CYS A 73 11.83 3.20 -12.95
CA CYS A 73 11.80 3.52 -14.35
C CYS A 73 12.62 2.44 -15.09
#